data_AF-C9N1A4-F1
#
_entry.id   AF-C9N1A4-F1
#
_cell.length_a   1.000
_cell.length_b   1.000
_cell.length_c   1.000
_cell.angle_alpha   90.00
_cell.angle_beta   90.00
_cell.angle_gamma   90.00
#
_symmetry.space_group_name_H-M   'P 1'
#
loop_
_entity.id
_entity.type
_entity.pdbx_description
1 polymer ?
#
loop_
_entity_poly.entity_id
_entity_poly.type
_entity_poly.pdbx_seq_one_letter_code
_entity_poly.pdbx_strand_id
1 'polypeptide(L)'
;MITEIFLTSCSDENTCGHWKQSDWDNKLFINPVEENPEEYFSYSIRTGKIIPKEEIGLKYEKAIKTIEILNLNENKLCEYRKKYINQIINSIRNFKNDDEKIEIINYFDELPTLKKFLIGNIKIL
;
A
#
# COMPACT_ATOMS: atom_id res chain seq x y z
N MET A 1 0.65 1.67 5.99
CA MET A 1 0.03 0.83 4.95
C MET A 1 1.07 0.02 4.19
N ILE A 2 2.19 0.61 3.73
CA ILE A 2 3.20 -0.15 2.97
C ILE A 2 3.86 -1.22 3.83
N THR A 3 4.23 -0.93 5.07
CA THR A 3 4.79 -1.93 5.99
C THR A 3 3.82 -3.08 6.30
N GLU A 4 2.55 -2.79 6.55
CA GLU A 4 1.56 -3.83 6.91
C GLU A 4 0.98 -4.61 5.73
N ILE A 5 0.81 -3.97 4.56
CA ILE A 5 0.45 -4.68 3.34
C ILE A 5 1.59 -5.59 2.90
N PHE A 6 2.85 -5.18 3.10
CA PHE A 6 3.98 -6.05 2.84
C PHE A 6 3.93 -7.28 3.78
N LEU A 7 3.65 -7.09 5.08
CA LEU A 7 3.53 -8.21 6.04
C LEU A 7 2.43 -9.21 5.68
N THR A 8 1.26 -8.75 5.24
CA THR A 8 0.15 -9.65 4.84
C THR A 8 0.33 -10.26 3.45
N SER A 9 1.11 -9.62 2.58
CA SER A 9 1.38 -10.15 1.25
C SER A 9 2.38 -11.30 1.22
N CYS A 10 3.19 -11.49 2.26
CA CYS A 10 4.26 -12.49 2.24
C CYS A 10 3.85 -13.89 2.75
N SER A 11 2.56 -14.10 3.01
CA SER A 11 2.00 -15.41 3.35
C SER A 11 1.53 -16.22 2.14
N ASP A 12 1.46 -15.62 0.94
CA ASP A 12 1.17 -16.34 -0.31
C ASP A 12 2.50 -16.79 -0.96
N GLU A 13 2.48 -17.96 -1.60
CA GLU A 13 3.63 -18.51 -2.31
C GLU A 13 3.95 -17.76 -3.62
N ASN A 14 2.97 -17.01 -4.15
CA ASN A 14 3.08 -16.30 -5.41
C ASN A 14 3.59 -14.87 -5.27
N THR A 15 4.07 -14.47 -4.08
CA THR A 15 4.35 -13.07 -3.74
C THR A 15 5.59 -12.96 -2.84
N CYS A 16 6.09 -11.73 -2.67
CA CYS A 16 7.21 -11.40 -1.78
C CYS A 16 8.45 -12.30 -2.00
N GLY A 17 9.06 -12.79 -0.90
CA GLY A 17 10.26 -13.62 -0.89
C GLY A 17 10.10 -14.95 -1.62
N HIS A 18 8.90 -15.53 -1.62
CA HIS A 18 8.63 -16.78 -2.34
C HIS A 18 8.69 -16.57 -3.86
N TRP A 19 8.11 -15.47 -4.35
CA TRP A 19 8.19 -15.10 -5.77
C TRP A 19 9.58 -14.61 -6.18
N LYS A 20 10.19 -13.77 -5.33
CA LYS A 20 11.53 -13.22 -5.54
C LYS A 20 12.60 -14.31 -5.70
N GLN A 21 12.50 -15.41 -4.94
CA GLN A 21 13.53 -16.45 -4.87
C GLN A 21 14.94 -15.83 -4.68
N SER A 22 15.89 -16.18 -5.55
CA SER A 22 17.25 -15.63 -5.60
C SER A 22 17.39 -14.39 -6.47
N ASP A 23 16.31 -13.96 -7.15
CA ASP A 23 16.35 -12.88 -8.13
C ASP A 23 16.37 -11.54 -7.39
N TRP A 24 17.52 -10.86 -7.47
CA TRP A 24 17.76 -9.65 -6.71
C TRP A 24 18.68 -8.71 -7.47
N ASP A 25 18.10 -7.63 -7.98
CA ASP A 25 18.87 -6.48 -8.44
C ASP A 25 19.12 -5.53 -7.26
N ASN A 26 20.31 -5.61 -6.67
CA ASN A 26 20.76 -4.76 -5.56
C ASN A 26 20.59 -3.25 -5.83
N LYS A 27 20.54 -2.80 -7.10
CA LYS A 27 20.49 -1.38 -7.45
C LYS A 27 19.08 -0.86 -7.61
N LEU A 28 18.16 -1.70 -8.09
CA LEU A 28 16.79 -1.31 -8.42
C LEU A 28 15.75 -1.80 -7.42
N PHE A 29 16.10 -2.72 -6.53
CA PHE A 29 15.19 -3.12 -5.46
C PHE A 29 15.13 -2.07 -4.35
N ILE A 30 13.92 -1.75 -3.88
CA ILE A 30 13.71 -0.86 -2.73
C ILE A 30 13.84 -1.65 -1.44
N ASN A 31 14.95 -1.46 -0.72
CA ASN A 31 15.16 -2.06 0.59
C ASN A 31 14.42 -1.25 1.66
N PRO A 32 13.33 -1.76 2.28
CA PRO A 32 12.57 -1.00 3.27
C PRO A 32 13.35 -0.72 4.58
N VAL A 33 14.52 -1.34 4.78
CA VAL A 33 15.43 -1.04 5.90
C VAL A 33 16.27 0.21 5.65
N GLU A 34 16.63 0.46 4.38
CA GLU A 34 17.54 1.55 3.98
C GLU A 34 16.79 2.71 3.34
N GLU A 35 15.66 2.43 2.69
CA GLU A 35 14.88 3.37 1.90
C GLU A 35 13.43 3.40 2.38
N ASN A 36 12.83 4.59 2.48
CA ASN A 36 11.44 4.71 2.86
C ASN A 36 10.52 4.33 1.67
N PRO A 37 9.77 3.21 1.73
CA PRO A 37 8.91 2.78 0.62
C PRO A 37 7.81 3.80 0.28
N GLU A 38 7.43 4.66 1.23
CA GLU A 38 6.45 5.73 0.98
C GLU A 38 6.93 6.72 -0.08
N GLU A 39 8.22 6.85 -0.33
CA GLU A 39 8.72 7.76 -1.37
C GLU A 39 8.52 7.22 -2.79
N TYR A 40 8.25 5.92 -2.92
CA TYR A 40 8.24 5.23 -4.21
C TYR A 40 6.82 4.83 -4.64
N PHE A 41 5.95 4.51 -3.68
CA PHE A 41 4.67 3.87 -3.96
C PHE A 41 3.45 4.73 -3.63
N SER A 42 2.45 4.65 -4.50
CA SER A 42 1.08 5.13 -4.32
C SER A 42 0.09 3.99 -4.55
N TYR A 43 -1.20 4.25 -4.37
CA TYR A 43 -2.27 3.24 -4.39
C TYR A 43 -3.44 3.68 -5.25
N SER A 44 -3.90 2.77 -6.10
CA SER A 44 -5.16 2.91 -6.83
C SER A 44 -6.30 2.31 -6.02
N ILE A 45 -7.17 3.15 -5.42
CA ILE A 45 -8.37 2.71 -4.70
C ILE A 45 -9.25 1.82 -5.57
N ARG A 46 -9.42 2.22 -6.83
CA ARG A 46 -10.30 1.53 -7.78
C ARG A 46 -9.88 0.08 -8.03
N THR A 47 -8.58 -0.18 -8.08
CA THR A 47 -8.03 -1.47 -8.52
C THR A 47 -7.30 -2.22 -7.41
N GLY A 48 -7.04 -1.62 -6.26
CA GLY A 48 -6.19 -2.19 -5.20
C GLY A 48 -4.73 -2.37 -5.62
N LYS A 49 -4.28 -1.69 -6.69
CA LYS A 49 -2.91 -1.80 -7.20
C LYS A 49 -1.98 -0.84 -6.45
N ILE A 50 -0.77 -1.31 -6.16
CA ILE A 50 0.38 -0.47 -5.86
C ILE A 50 0.91 0.07 -7.19
N ILE A 51 1.12 1.38 -7.26
CA ILE A 51 1.62 2.08 -8.45
C ILE A 51 2.81 2.96 -8.06
N PRO A 52 3.74 3.27 -8.98
CA PRO A 52 4.76 4.27 -8.75
C PRO A 52 4.15 5.64 -8.41
N LYS A 53 4.83 6.40 -7.54
CA LYS A 53 4.50 7.81 -7.28
C LYS A 53 4.96 8.74 -8.40
N GLU A 54 6.17 8.50 -8.88
CA GLU A 54 6.76 9.23 -10.00
C GLU A 54 6.39 8.56 -11.32
N GLU A 55 6.31 9.32 -12.41
CA GLU A 55 6.03 8.77 -13.74
C GLU A 55 7.31 8.34 -14.49
N ILE A 56 8.47 8.93 -14.14
CA ILE A 56 9.77 8.68 -14.78
C ILE A 56 10.93 8.83 -13.78
N GLY A 57 12.12 8.35 -14.15
CA GLY A 57 13.36 8.49 -13.37
C GLY A 57 13.65 7.35 -12.39
N LEU A 58 14.73 7.47 -11.62
CA LEU A 58 15.24 6.37 -10.78
C LEU A 58 14.21 5.87 -9.76
N LYS A 59 13.41 6.76 -9.15
CA LYS A 59 12.35 6.36 -8.21
C LYS A 59 11.26 5.55 -8.91
N TYR A 60 10.89 5.92 -10.13
CA TYR A 60 9.94 5.16 -10.94
C TYR A 60 10.50 3.76 -11.29
N GLU A 61 11.74 3.70 -11.77
CA GLU A 61 12.41 2.43 -12.13
C GLU A 61 12.49 1.47 -10.93
N LYS A 62 12.91 2.01 -9.77
CA LYS A 62 12.94 1.26 -8.51
C LYS A 62 11.56 0.73 -8.11
N ALA A 63 10.53 1.56 -8.23
CA ALA A 63 9.16 1.20 -7.88
C ALA A 63 8.64 0.07 -8.80
N ILE A 64 8.77 0.22 -10.12
CA ILE A 64 8.35 -0.80 -11.09
C ILE A 64 9.09 -2.11 -10.83
N LYS A 65 10.42 -2.06 -10.72
CA LYS A 65 11.22 -3.28 -10.53
C LYS A 65 10.87 -4.01 -9.24
N THR A 66 10.63 -3.26 -8.15
CA THR A 66 10.21 -3.85 -6.87
C THR A 66 8.80 -4.45 -6.94
N ILE A 67 7.86 -3.80 -7.63
CA ILE A 67 6.50 -4.33 -7.85
C ILE A 67 6.57 -5.66 -8.60
N GLU A 68 7.39 -5.76 -9.64
CA GLU A 68 7.59 -6.96 -10.45
C GLU A 68 8.28 -8.09 -9.66
N ILE A 69 9.42 -7.80 -9.02
CA ILE A 69 10.24 -8.78 -8.26
C ILE A 69 9.46 -9.40 -7.11
N LEU A 70 8.54 -8.68 -6.49
CA LEU A 70 7.75 -9.18 -5.36
C LEU A 70 6.32 -9.58 -5.76
N ASN A 71 5.97 -9.47 -7.05
CA ASN A 71 4.61 -9.66 -7.56
C ASN A 71 3.56 -8.92 -6.70
N LEU A 72 3.83 -7.66 -6.35
CA LEU A 72 3.00 -6.92 -5.39
C LEU A 72 1.56 -6.70 -5.86
N ASN A 73 1.32 -6.81 -7.16
CA ASN A 73 0.02 -6.64 -7.81
C ASN A 73 -0.60 -7.98 -8.26
N GLU A 74 -0.24 -9.08 -7.60
CA GLU A 74 -0.97 -10.34 -7.73
C GLU A 74 -2.48 -10.11 -7.46
N ASN A 75 -3.34 -10.82 -8.20
CA ASN A 75 -4.78 -10.55 -8.26
C ASN A 75 -5.45 -10.66 -6.89
N LYS A 76 -5.14 -11.67 -6.09
CA LYS A 76 -5.70 -11.81 -4.74
C LYS A 76 -5.28 -10.62 -3.87
N LEU A 77 -4.01 -10.22 -3.91
CA LEU A 77 -3.54 -9.04 -3.15
C LEU A 77 -4.30 -7.78 -3.55
N CYS A 78 -4.50 -7.55 -4.85
CA CYS A 78 -5.28 -6.42 -5.33
C CYS A 78 -6.73 -6.46 -4.82
N GLU A 79 -7.39 -7.61 -4.87
CA GLU A 79 -8.75 -7.77 -4.37
C GLU A 79 -8.85 -7.61 -2.84
N TYR A 80 -7.88 -8.13 -2.07
CA TYR A 80 -7.82 -7.92 -0.62
C TYR A 80 -7.71 -6.44 -0.27
N ARG A 81 -6.77 -5.72 -0.90
CA ARG A 81 -6.59 -4.27 -0.65
C ARG A 81 -7.83 -3.48 -1.02
N LYS A 82 -8.41 -3.77 -2.18
CA LYS A 82 -9.65 -3.13 -2.65
C LYS A 82 -10.79 -3.36 -1.67
N LYS A 83 -11.00 -4.60 -1.22
CA LYS A 83 -12.04 -4.94 -0.24
C LYS A 83 -11.82 -4.22 1.07
N TYR A 84 -10.61 -4.24 1.61
CA TYR A 84 -10.25 -3.61 2.87
C TYR A 84 -10.45 -2.08 2.84
N ILE A 85 -9.93 -1.41 1.80
CA ILE A 85 -10.09 0.03 1.62
C ILE A 85 -11.57 0.40 1.49
N ASN A 86 -12.34 -0.35 0.69
CA ASN A 86 -13.78 -0.10 0.53
C ASN A 86 -14.55 -0.30 1.84
N GLN A 87 -14.19 -1.31 2.64
CA GLN A 87 -14.81 -1.52 3.96
C GLN A 87 -14.57 -0.32 4.87
N ILE A 88 -13.32 0.16 4.97
CA ILE A 88 -12.99 1.34 5.78
C ILE A 88 -13.74 2.58 5.28
N ILE A 89 -13.69 2.86 3.97
CA ILE A 89 -14.37 4.03 3.39
C ILE A 89 -15.88 3.96 3.63
N ASN A 90 -16.51 2.80 3.45
CA ASN A 90 -17.94 2.64 3.69
C ASN A 90 -18.30 2.81 5.16
N SER A 91 -17.51 2.25 6.07
CA SER A 91 -17.68 2.48 7.52
C SER A 91 -17.64 3.98 7.80
N ILE A 92 -16.59 4.68 7.37
CA ILE A 92 -16.41 6.11 7.64
C ILE A 92 -17.55 6.96 7.03
N ARG A 93 -18.02 6.63 5.81
CA ARG A 93 -19.14 7.33 5.16
C ARG A 93 -20.49 7.12 5.84
N ASN A 94 -20.67 6.00 6.55
CA ASN A 94 -21.93 5.70 7.24
C ASN A 94 -22.07 6.47 8.56
N PHE A 95 -20.99 7.02 9.11
CA PHE A 95 -21.04 7.87 10.30
C PHE A 95 -21.55 9.26 9.96
N LYS A 96 -22.48 9.75 10.79
CA LYS A 96 -23.10 11.07 10.63
C LYS A 96 -22.33 12.16 11.39
N ASN A 97 -21.67 11.79 12.49
CA ASN A 97 -20.84 12.71 13.28
C ASN A 97 -19.38 12.64 12.84
N ASP A 98 -18.69 13.78 12.85
CA ASP A 98 -17.27 13.88 12.56
C ASP A 98 -16.41 13.31 13.69
N ASP A 99 -16.85 13.34 14.96
CA ASP A 99 -16.10 12.73 16.07
C ASP A 99 -15.93 11.21 15.90
N GLU A 100 -16.99 10.52 15.43
CA GLU A 100 -16.95 9.07 15.16
C GLU A 100 -16.00 8.74 14.00
N LYS A 101 -15.94 9.62 12.98
CA LYS A 101 -14.99 9.47 11.87
C LYS A 101 -13.55 9.65 12.36
N ILE A 102 -13.31 10.61 13.24
CA ILE A 102 -11.99 10.86 13.85
C ILE A 102 -11.56 9.68 14.71
N GLU A 103 -12.45 9.10 15.51
CA GLU A 103 -12.15 7.93 16.35
C GLU A 103 -11.66 6.74 15.51
N ILE A 104 -12.33 6.41 14.40
CA ILE A 104 -11.91 5.35 13.50
C ILE A 104 -10.58 5.68 12.82
N ILE A 105 -10.37 6.94 12.43
CA ILE A 105 -9.09 7.36 11.84
C ILE A 105 -7.94 7.18 12.84
N ASN A 106 -8.18 7.43 14.14
CA ASN A 106 -7.17 7.28 15.18
C ASN A 106 -6.85 5.80 15.49
N TYR A 107 -7.73 4.86 15.16
CA TYR A 107 -7.39 3.42 15.19
C TYR A 107 -6.18 3.09 14.29
N PHE A 108 -5.89 3.93 13.30
CA PHE A 108 -4.77 3.78 12.39
C PHE A 108 -3.54 4.63 12.79
N ASP A 109 -3.41 5.03 14.05
CA ASP A 109 -2.23 5.79 14.55
C ASP A 109 -0.94 4.99 14.44
N GLU A 110 -0.99 3.68 14.68
CA GLU A 110 0.12 2.75 14.45
C GLU A 110 0.41 2.54 12.95
N LEU A 111 -0.44 3.12 12.10
CA LEU A 111 -0.47 2.96 10.65
C LEU A 111 -0.42 4.30 9.91
N PRO A 112 0.62 5.12 10.11
CA PRO A 112 0.64 6.52 9.67
C PRO A 112 0.41 6.71 8.16
N THR A 113 0.93 5.82 7.30
CA THR A 113 0.65 5.88 5.85
C THR A 113 -0.82 5.67 5.52
N LEU A 114 -1.47 4.72 6.20
CA LEU A 114 -2.88 4.39 5.95
C LEU A 114 -3.74 5.55 6.45
N LYS A 115 -3.46 6.05 7.66
CA LYS A 115 -4.11 7.25 8.21
C LYS A 115 -4.03 8.43 7.25
N LYS A 116 -2.83 8.78 6.76
CA LYS A 116 -2.62 9.87 5.79
C LYS A 116 -3.40 9.66 4.50
N PHE A 117 -3.41 8.44 3.96
CA PHE A 117 -4.16 8.09 2.77
C PHE A 117 -5.67 8.24 2.98
N LEU A 118 -6.20 7.73 4.09
CA LEU A 118 -7.63 7.83 4.41
C LEU A 118 -8.06 9.30 4.56
N ILE A 119 -7.30 10.11 5.29
CA ILE A 119 -7.58 11.55 5.45
C ILE A 119 -7.65 12.25 4.08
N GLY A 120 -6.66 12.02 3.21
CA GLY A 120 -6.61 12.65 1.88
C GLY A 120 -7.74 12.23 0.94
N ASN A 121 -8.28 11.01 1.10
CA ASN A 121 -9.31 10.49 0.21
C ASN A 121 -10.75 10.69 0.72
N ILE A 122 -10.95 10.89 2.03
CA ILE A 122 -12.30 10.96 2.59
C ILE A 122 -12.84 12.40 2.64
N LYS A 123 -12.04 13.43 2.30
CA LYS A 123 -12.45 14.85 2.41
C LYS A 123 -13.10 15.14 3.78
N ILE A 124 -12.48 14.69 4.86
CA ILE A 124 -12.97 14.97 6.23
C ILE A 124 -12.56 16.39 6.69
N LEU A 125 -11.85 17.14 5.86
CA LEU A 125 -11.50 18.54 6.09
C LEU A 125 -11.74 19.34 4.80
#